data_AF-A0AAD4DMX4-F1
#
_entry.id   AF-A0AAD4DMX4-F1
#
_cell.length_a   1.000
_cell.length_b   1.000
_cell.length_c   1.000
_cell.angle_alpha   90.00
_cell.angle_beta   90.00
_cell.angle_gamma   90.00
#
_symmetry.space_group_name_H-M   'P 1'
#
loop_
_entity.id
_entity.type
_entity.pdbx_description
1 polymer ?
#
loop_
_entity_poly.entity_id
_entity_poly.type
_entity_poly.pdbx_seq_one_letter_code
_entity_poly.pdbx_strand_id
1 'polypeptide(L)'
;MLFTLGISCIIALLVALRLTRRHVSPFPLLPGPRPLPFLGNALQLDTKRPWLTYTAWEKTYGKIFRSRVFGIDMIIINSEIIAQELLEKRSANYSDRPALRTNELAGITFNTVMLPYGETLRQHRKIFHQVLRADVSISYHEIYSRHANELVIDLLGATRDSLQHHTEAFVPISRMPL
;
A
#
# COMPACT_ATOMS: atom_id res chain seq x y z
N MET A 1 -46.99 6.53 10.43
CA MET A 1 -45.69 7.21 10.20
C MET A 1 -44.48 6.34 10.54
N LEU A 2 -44.44 5.65 11.68
CA LEU A 2 -43.29 4.76 12.02
C LEU A 2 -43.15 3.56 11.06
N PHE A 3 -44.26 2.92 10.67
CA PHE A 3 -44.23 1.79 9.74
C PHE A 3 -43.78 2.18 8.32
N THR A 4 -44.16 3.37 7.84
CA THR A 4 -43.76 3.87 6.52
C THR A 4 -42.28 4.25 6.47
N LEU A 5 -41.74 4.81 7.55
CA LEU A 5 -40.30 5.05 7.69
C LEU A 5 -39.51 3.74 7.77
N GLY A 6 -40.02 2.74 8.50
CA GLY A 6 -39.40 1.41 8.57
C GLY A 6 -39.32 0.72 7.20
N ILE A 7 -40.42 0.72 6.44
CA ILE A 7 -40.47 0.13 5.10
C ILE A 7 -39.52 0.89 4.14
N SER A 8 -39.47 2.22 4.22
CA SER A 8 -38.55 3.03 3.41
C SER A 8 -37.07 2.71 3.71
N CYS A 9 -36.70 2.57 4.99
CA CYS A 9 -35.35 2.17 5.38
C CYS A 9 -35.00 0.75 4.89
N ILE A 10 -35.94 -0.19 4.94
CA ILE A 10 -35.72 -1.56 4.46
C ILE A 10 -35.53 -1.57 2.93
N ILE A 11 -36.34 -0.81 2.18
CA ILE A 11 -36.20 -0.68 0.73
C ILE A 11 -34.87 -0.03 0.38
N ALA A 12 -34.48 1.05 1.06
CA ALA A 12 -33.20 1.71 0.87
C ALA A 12 -32.02 0.75 1.16
N LEU A 13 -32.11 -0.04 2.23
CA LEU A 13 -31.12 -1.07 2.55
C LEU A 13 -31.05 -2.15 1.46
N LEU A 14 -32.20 -2.66 0.99
CA LEU A 14 -32.24 -3.67 -0.06
C LEU A 14 -31.71 -3.16 -1.40
N VAL A 15 -32.00 -1.90 -1.74
CA VAL A 15 -31.45 -1.23 -2.93
C VAL A 15 -29.94 -1.08 -2.79
N ALA A 16 -29.44 -0.61 -1.65
CA ALA A 16 -28.01 -0.48 -1.40
C ALA A 16 -27.28 -1.84 -1.40
N LEU A 17 -27.91 -2.89 -0.88
CA LEU A 17 -27.41 -4.27 -0.97
C LEU A 17 -27.39 -4.80 -2.42
N ARG A 18 -28.37 -4.42 -3.25
CA ARG A 18 -28.36 -4.79 -4.67
C ARG A 18 -27.31 -4.02 -5.47
N LEU A 19 -27.12 -2.74 -5.18
CA LEU A 19 -26.10 -1.91 -5.83
C LEU A 19 -24.68 -2.39 -5.47
N THR A 20 -24.44 -2.75 -4.21
CA THR A 20 -23.15 -3.33 -3.78
C THR A 20 -22.89 -4.72 -4.40
N ARG A 21 -23.94 -5.52 -4.64
CA ARG A 21 -23.83 -6.80 -5.37
C ARG A 21 -23.61 -6.65 -6.87
N ARG A 22 -23.85 -5.50 -7.50
CA ARG A 22 -23.64 -5.30 -8.95
C ARG A 22 -22.18 -5.13 -9.34
N HIS A 23 -21.28 -4.87 -8.40
CA HIS A 23 -19.82 -4.82 -8.63
C HIS A 23 -19.17 -6.23 -8.61
N VAL A 24 -19.77 -7.20 -9.29
CA VAL A 24 -19.13 -8.51 -9.53
C VAL A 24 -18.50 -8.41 -10.93
N SER A 25 -17.17 -8.32 -10.95
CA SER A 25 -16.37 -8.30 -12.18
C SER A 25 -16.78 -9.42 -13.14
N PRO A 26 -16.81 -9.16 -14.47
CA PRO A 26 -17.16 -10.17 -15.49
C PRO A 26 -16.11 -11.27 -15.68
N PHE A 27 -14.96 -11.20 -15.01
CA PHE A 27 -13.91 -12.21 -15.08
C PHE A 27 -14.18 -13.38 -14.12
N PRO A 28 -13.71 -14.61 -14.45
CA PRO A 28 -13.84 -15.76 -13.56
C PRO A 28 -13.33 -15.37 -12.17
N LEU A 29 -14.22 -15.42 -11.19
CA LEU A 29 -13.89 -15.00 -9.84
C LEU A 29 -12.79 -15.91 -9.32
N LEU A 30 -11.62 -15.33 -9.06
CA LEU A 30 -10.65 -15.96 -8.17
C LEU A 30 -11.39 -16.40 -6.89
N PRO A 31 -11.09 -17.59 -6.35
CA PRO A 31 -11.67 -18.03 -5.09
C PRO A 31 -11.38 -17.01 -4.00
N GLY A 32 -12.17 -17.02 -2.92
CA GLY A 32 -11.95 -16.07 -1.83
C GLY A 32 -13.05 -16.03 -0.77
N PRO A 33 -12.77 -15.42 0.38
CA PRO A 33 -13.74 -15.27 1.45
C PRO A 33 -14.92 -14.40 0.99
N ARG A 34 -16.14 -14.80 1.37
CA ARG A 34 -17.35 -14.06 0.99
C ARG A 34 -17.36 -12.67 1.68
N PRO A 35 -17.41 -11.57 0.92
CA PRO A 35 -17.38 -10.22 1.49
C PRO A 35 -18.71 -9.86 2.14
N LEU A 36 -18.67 -9.18 3.30
CA LEU A 36 -19.84 -8.57 3.90
C LEU A 36 -20.26 -7.32 3.10
N PRO A 37 -21.54 -6.93 3.13
CA PRO A 37 -21.98 -5.69 2.51
C PRO A 37 -21.25 -4.48 3.09
N PHE A 38 -20.86 -3.53 2.23
CA PHE A 38 -20.11 -2.30 2.54
C PHE A 38 -18.68 -2.48 3.08
N LEU A 39 -18.50 -3.28 4.13
CA LEU A 39 -17.19 -3.51 4.78
C LEU A 39 -16.30 -4.48 4.00
N GLY A 40 -16.90 -5.41 3.26
CA GLY A 40 -16.18 -6.52 2.65
C GLY A 40 -15.68 -7.53 3.71
N ASN A 41 -14.46 -7.99 3.55
CA ASN A 41 -13.74 -8.92 4.42
C ASN A 41 -12.97 -8.19 5.54
N ALA A 42 -13.17 -6.87 5.74
CA ALA A 42 -12.47 -6.09 6.76
C ALA A 42 -12.60 -6.67 8.17
N LEU A 43 -13.79 -7.18 8.53
CA LEU A 43 -14.04 -7.81 9.84
C LEU A 43 -13.45 -9.23 9.96
N GLN A 44 -13.10 -9.84 8.84
CA GLN A 44 -12.49 -11.17 8.80
C GLN A 44 -10.95 -11.08 8.81
N LEU A 45 -10.40 -9.87 8.77
CA LEU A 45 -8.97 -9.57 8.74
C LEU A 45 -8.47 -9.12 10.11
N ASP A 46 -7.37 -9.71 10.59
CA ASP A 46 -6.62 -9.14 11.71
C ASP A 46 -5.95 -7.85 11.20
N THR A 47 -6.46 -6.70 11.61
CA THR A 47 -5.99 -5.39 11.15
C THR A 47 -4.55 -5.11 11.58
N LYS A 48 -4.07 -5.75 12.66
CA LYS A 48 -2.69 -5.59 13.13
C LYS A 48 -1.73 -6.50 12.38
N ARG A 49 -2.20 -7.68 11.97
CA ARG A 49 -1.38 -8.71 11.32
C ARG A 49 -2.11 -9.38 10.16
N PRO A 50 -2.45 -8.63 9.10
CA PRO A 50 -3.27 -9.14 7.99
C PRO A 50 -2.60 -10.30 7.24
N TRP A 51 -1.26 -10.33 7.21
CA TRP A 51 -0.50 -11.42 6.60
C TRP A 51 -0.82 -12.79 7.21
N LEU A 52 -1.10 -12.88 8.52
CA LEU A 52 -1.48 -14.15 9.15
C LEU A 52 -2.84 -14.65 8.65
N THR A 53 -3.81 -13.74 8.51
CA THR A 53 -5.11 -14.06 7.92
C THR A 53 -4.96 -14.51 6.47
N TYR A 54 -4.13 -13.82 5.68
CA TYR A 54 -3.88 -14.18 4.28
C TYR A 54 -3.25 -15.56 4.15
N THR A 55 -2.28 -15.90 5.00
CA THR A 55 -1.69 -17.24 5.02
C THR A 55 -2.67 -18.31 5.47
N ALA A 56 -3.54 -18.02 6.43
CA ALA A 56 -4.59 -18.96 6.84
C ALA A 56 -5.58 -19.24 5.70
N TRP A 57 -5.96 -18.20 4.95
CA TRP A 57 -6.86 -18.29 3.79
C TRP A 57 -6.27 -19.05 2.61
N GLU A 58 -4.95 -19.07 2.44
CA GLU A 58 -4.30 -19.88 1.40
C GLU A 58 -4.70 -21.35 1.50
N LYS A 59 -4.83 -21.89 2.72
CA LYS A 59 -5.22 -23.29 2.94
C LYS A 59 -6.60 -23.62 2.39
N THR A 60 -7.48 -22.62 2.26
CA THR A 60 -8.87 -22.79 1.82
C THR A 60 -9.06 -22.36 0.36
N TYR A 61 -8.39 -21.30 -0.08
CA TYR A 61 -8.62 -20.68 -1.39
C TYR A 61 -7.45 -20.86 -2.36
N GLY A 62 -6.32 -21.40 -1.90
CA GLY A 62 -5.11 -21.62 -2.69
C GLY A 62 -4.16 -20.44 -2.71
N LYS A 63 -3.14 -20.54 -3.57
CA LYS A 63 -2.00 -19.60 -3.65
C LYS A 63 -2.35 -18.21 -4.19
N ILE A 64 -3.45 -18.09 -4.93
CA ILE A 64 -3.97 -16.82 -5.45
C ILE A 64 -5.46 -16.77 -5.17
N PHE A 65 -5.90 -15.74 -4.47
CA PHE A 65 -7.30 -15.57 -4.13
C PHE A 65 -7.67 -14.10 -4.02
N ARG A 66 -8.96 -13.79 -4.04
CA ARG A 66 -9.49 -12.44 -3.97
C ARG A 66 -10.09 -12.15 -2.60
N SER A 67 -9.81 -10.98 -2.06
CA SER A 67 -10.48 -10.39 -0.90
C SER A 67 -11.01 -9.01 -1.28
N ARG A 68 -12.00 -8.50 -0.57
CA ARG A 68 -12.53 -7.15 -0.76
C ARG A 68 -12.54 -6.43 0.56
N VAL A 69 -11.96 -5.23 0.64
CA VAL A 69 -11.90 -4.45 1.90
C VAL A 69 -12.37 -3.04 1.60
N PHE A 70 -13.43 -2.57 2.28
CA PHE A 70 -14.03 -1.24 2.05
C PHE A 70 -14.32 -0.91 0.58
N GLY A 71 -14.82 -1.90 -0.17
CA GLY A 71 -15.12 -1.75 -1.60
C GLY A 71 -13.92 -1.87 -2.54
N ILE A 72 -12.69 -1.97 -2.02
CA ILE A 72 -11.49 -2.20 -2.81
C ILE A 72 -11.29 -3.70 -3.00
N ASP A 73 -11.20 -4.14 -4.26
CA ASP A 73 -10.86 -5.52 -4.59
C ASP A 73 -9.34 -5.72 -4.52
N MET A 74 -8.93 -6.68 -3.71
CA MET A 74 -7.54 -7.05 -3.48
C MET A 74 -7.29 -8.48 -3.97
N ILE A 75 -6.26 -8.66 -4.79
CA ILE A 75 -5.77 -9.98 -5.17
C ILE A 75 -4.59 -10.29 -4.25
N ILE A 76 -4.69 -11.39 -3.51
CA ILE A 76 -3.68 -11.84 -2.57
C ILE A 76 -2.90 -12.97 -3.23
N ILE A 77 -1.58 -12.83 -3.26
CA ILE A 77 -0.64 -13.80 -3.83
C ILE A 77 0.20 -14.34 -2.67
N ASN A 78 0.01 -15.61 -2.32
CA ASN A 78 0.75 -16.27 -1.23
C ASN A 78 1.86 -17.20 -1.74
N SER A 79 2.42 -16.92 -2.93
CA SER A 79 3.51 -17.68 -3.52
C SER A 79 4.53 -16.75 -4.15
N GLU A 80 5.79 -16.91 -3.74
CA GLU A 80 6.93 -16.14 -4.26
C GLU A 80 7.09 -16.29 -5.78
N ILE A 81 7.04 -17.51 -6.30
CA ILE A 81 7.18 -17.79 -7.74
C ILE A 81 6.13 -17.03 -8.55
N ILE A 82 4.88 -17.03 -8.06
CA ILE A 82 3.76 -16.32 -8.72
C ILE A 82 3.95 -14.81 -8.59
N ALA A 83 4.36 -14.32 -7.41
CA ALA A 83 4.60 -12.91 -7.19
C ALA A 83 5.72 -12.38 -8.10
N GLN A 84 6.81 -13.12 -8.25
CA GLN A 84 7.90 -12.78 -9.18
C GLN A 84 7.42 -12.81 -10.64
N GLU A 85 6.67 -13.82 -11.06
CA GLU A 85 6.17 -13.92 -12.44
C GLU A 85 5.20 -12.76 -12.80
N LEU A 86 4.33 -12.36 -11.87
CA LEU A 86 3.34 -11.31 -12.10
C LEU A 86 3.88 -9.90 -11.82
N LEU A 87 4.49 -9.68 -10.66
CA LEU A 87 4.86 -8.34 -10.20
C LEU A 87 6.25 -7.90 -10.66
N GLU A 88 7.17 -8.82 -10.95
CA GLU A 88 8.51 -8.49 -11.42
C GLU A 88 8.59 -8.59 -12.94
N LYS A 89 8.45 -9.81 -13.49
CA LYS A 89 8.60 -10.05 -14.94
C LYS A 89 7.52 -9.37 -15.78
N ARG A 90 6.31 -9.24 -15.24
CA ARG A 90 5.15 -8.59 -15.89
C ARG A 90 4.73 -7.31 -15.17
N SER A 91 5.68 -6.64 -14.50
CA SER A 91 5.47 -5.40 -13.74
C SER A 91 4.69 -4.33 -14.50
N ALA A 92 4.93 -4.18 -15.81
CA ALA A 92 4.23 -3.21 -16.65
C ALA A 92 2.69 -3.42 -16.74
N ASN A 93 2.21 -4.65 -16.49
CA ASN A 93 0.79 -4.99 -16.56
C ASN A 93 0.11 -4.95 -15.18
N TYR A 94 0.84 -5.31 -14.12
CA TYR A 94 0.24 -5.57 -12.80
C TYR A 94 0.71 -4.64 -11.68
N SER A 95 1.79 -3.88 -11.89
CA SER A 95 2.41 -3.04 -10.85
C SER A 95 2.15 -1.55 -11.05
N ASP A 96 1.04 -1.18 -11.67
CA ASP A 96 0.65 0.23 -11.80
C ASP A 96 0.14 0.79 -10.46
N ARG A 97 0.24 2.11 -10.27
CA ARG A 97 -0.18 2.79 -9.04
C ARG A 97 -1.56 3.40 -9.24
N PRO A 98 -2.54 3.12 -8.36
CA PRO A 98 -3.84 3.78 -8.45
C PRO A 98 -3.67 5.29 -8.25
N ALA A 99 -4.36 6.08 -9.07
CA ALA A 99 -4.36 7.53 -8.93
C ALA A 99 -5.06 7.92 -7.62
N LEU A 100 -4.26 8.27 -6.61
CA LEU A 100 -4.77 8.78 -5.34
C LEU A 100 -5.04 10.29 -5.50
N ARG A 101 -6.31 10.70 -5.45
CA ARG A 101 -6.72 12.12 -5.52
C ARG A 101 -6.07 12.98 -4.45
N THR A 102 -5.72 12.38 -3.32
CA THR A 102 -4.97 13.03 -2.24
C THR A 102 -3.60 13.53 -2.69
N ASN A 103 -2.96 12.89 -3.67
CA ASN A 103 -1.65 13.31 -4.15
C ASN A 103 -1.70 14.66 -4.86
N GLU A 104 -2.78 14.91 -5.61
CA GLU A 104 -3.05 16.20 -6.26
C GLU A 104 -3.29 17.29 -5.23
N LEU A 105 -4.13 17.01 -4.23
CA LEU A 105 -4.42 17.94 -3.14
C LEU A 105 -3.17 18.28 -2.29
N ALA A 106 -2.28 17.30 -2.10
CA ALA A 106 -1.03 17.49 -1.39
C ALA A 106 0.11 18.07 -2.27
N GLY A 107 -0.13 18.29 -3.57
CA GLY A 107 0.89 18.80 -4.49
C GLY A 107 2.05 17.83 -4.76
N ILE A 108 1.92 16.54 -4.41
CA ILE A 108 2.98 15.51 -4.50
C ILE A 108 2.84 14.63 -5.74
N THR A 109 2.16 15.12 -6.78
CA THR A 109 1.94 14.39 -8.05
C THR A 109 3.24 14.05 -8.78
N PHE A 110 4.32 14.79 -8.53
CA PHE A 110 5.64 14.54 -9.09
C PHE A 110 6.41 13.39 -8.40
N ASN A 111 5.91 12.89 -7.26
CA ASN A 111 6.61 11.88 -6.48
C ASN A 111 6.70 10.55 -7.26
N THR A 112 7.94 10.12 -7.54
CA THR A 112 8.27 8.89 -8.26
C THR A 112 7.54 7.65 -7.73
N VAL A 113 7.36 7.55 -6.41
CA VAL A 113 6.74 6.37 -5.76
C VAL A 113 5.25 6.23 -6.14
N MET A 114 4.62 7.35 -6.46
CA MET A 114 3.19 7.46 -6.75
C MET A 114 2.88 7.66 -8.24
N LEU A 115 3.90 7.83 -9.08
CA LEU A 115 3.71 7.98 -10.52
C LEU A 115 3.15 6.68 -11.12
N PRO A 116 2.13 6.78 -12.00
CA PRO A 116 1.67 5.63 -12.76
C PRO A 116 2.74 5.17 -13.75
N TYR A 117 2.59 3.94 -14.26
CA TYR A 117 3.49 3.40 -15.26
C TYR A 117 3.40 4.22 -16.55
N GLY A 118 4.53 4.77 -16.99
CA GLY A 118 4.59 5.65 -18.15
C GLY A 118 6.00 6.17 -18.39
N GLU A 119 6.13 7.08 -19.35
CA GLU A 119 7.42 7.63 -19.76
C GLU A 119 8.10 8.41 -18.62
N THR A 120 7.35 9.22 -17.87
CA THR A 120 7.86 9.96 -16.71
C THR A 120 8.50 9.04 -15.67
N LEU A 121 7.83 7.94 -15.31
CA LEU A 121 8.36 6.96 -14.36
C LEU A 121 9.61 6.23 -14.92
N ARG A 122 9.67 5.99 -16.23
CA ARG A 122 10.87 5.40 -16.88
C ARG A 122 12.05 6.37 -16.80
N GLN A 123 11.83 7.65 -17.08
CA GLN A 123 12.86 8.69 -16.99
C GLN A 123 13.36 8.88 -15.56
N HIS A 124 12.46 8.97 -14.58
CA HIS A 124 12.84 9.02 -13.17
C HIS A 124 13.69 7.80 -12.81
N ARG A 125 13.25 6.58 -13.15
CA ARG A 125 14.02 5.36 -12.86
C ARG A 125 15.41 5.37 -13.52
N LYS A 126 15.55 5.92 -14.72
CA LYS A 126 16.86 6.08 -15.38
C LYS A 126 17.80 6.99 -14.58
N ILE A 127 17.29 8.12 -14.09
CA ILE A 127 18.06 9.06 -13.26
C ILE A 127 18.41 8.42 -11.92
N PHE A 128 17.43 7.85 -11.21
CA PHE A 128 17.67 7.16 -9.94
C PHE A 128 18.68 6.03 -10.10
N HIS A 129 18.61 5.27 -11.19
CA HIS A 129 19.57 4.20 -11.44
C HIS A 129 21.00 4.74 -11.54
N GLN A 130 21.25 5.90 -12.14
CA GLN A 130 22.61 6.46 -12.19
C GLN A 130 23.21 6.73 -10.80
N VAL A 131 22.37 7.13 -9.85
CA VAL A 131 22.78 7.50 -8.48
C VAL A 131 22.80 6.27 -7.55
N LEU A 132 21.90 5.31 -7.76
CA LEU A 132 21.67 4.16 -6.88
C LEU A 132 22.35 2.86 -7.35
N ARG A 133 23.25 2.92 -8.34
CA ARG A 133 24.02 1.73 -8.74
C ARG A 133 25.01 1.31 -7.65
N ALA A 134 25.33 0.01 -7.64
CA ALA A 134 26.17 -0.60 -6.62
C ALA A 134 27.60 -0.06 -6.57
N ASP A 135 28.14 0.40 -7.70
CA ASP A 135 29.47 1.04 -7.78
C ASP A 135 29.44 2.46 -7.20
N VAL A 136 28.37 3.21 -7.46
CA VAL A 136 28.19 4.57 -6.93
C VAL A 136 27.88 4.53 -5.44
N SER A 137 27.11 3.55 -4.97
CA SER A 137 26.68 3.46 -3.57
C SER A 137 27.83 3.32 -2.57
N ILE A 138 28.96 2.75 -2.99
CA ILE A 138 30.17 2.63 -2.18
C ILE A 138 30.68 4.02 -1.77
N SER A 139 30.60 5.02 -2.66
CA SER A 139 31.04 6.39 -2.36
C SER A 139 30.23 7.04 -1.23
N TYR A 140 28.99 6.60 -1.01
CA TYR A 140 28.15 7.12 0.06
C TYR A 140 28.44 6.49 1.43
N HIS A 141 29.21 5.40 1.47
CA HIS A 141 29.45 4.66 2.70
C HIS A 141 30.07 5.55 3.78
N GLU A 142 31.04 6.39 3.43
CA GLU A 142 31.70 7.28 4.39
C GLU A 142 30.71 8.30 4.99
N ILE A 143 29.87 8.90 4.14
CA ILE A 143 28.87 9.90 4.54
C ILE A 143 27.84 9.25 5.48
N TYR A 144 27.31 8.08 5.12
CA TYR A 144 26.34 7.38 5.95
C TYR A 144 26.95 6.87 7.27
N SER A 145 28.17 6.33 7.24
CA SER A 145 28.87 5.87 8.45
C SER A 145 29.14 7.01 9.41
N ARG A 146 29.51 8.19 8.91
CA ARG A 146 29.71 9.39 9.72
C ARG A 146 28.42 9.81 10.43
N HIS A 147 27.33 9.98 9.69
CA HIS A 147 26.05 10.36 10.27
C HIS A 147 25.48 9.29 11.22
N ALA A 148 25.72 8.01 10.93
CA ALA A 148 25.34 6.93 11.83
C ALA A 148 26.12 7.01 13.16
N ASN A 149 27.43 7.28 13.11
CA ASN A 149 28.25 7.44 14.31
C ASN A 149 27.86 8.69 15.11
N GLU A 150 27.62 9.82 14.44
CA GLU A 150 27.10 11.05 15.08
C GLU A 150 25.78 10.76 15.80
N LEU A 151 24.84 10.09 15.13
CA LEU A 151 23.57 9.70 15.74
C LEU A 151 23.79 8.81 16.97
N VAL A 152 24.68 7.81 16.91
CA VAL A 152 24.96 6.93 18.06
C VAL A 152 25.53 7.70 19.25
N ILE A 153 26.46 8.64 19.02
CA ILE A 153 27.04 9.47 20.08
C ILE A 153 25.95 10.34 20.72
N ASP A 154 25.11 10.98 19.90
CA ASP A 154 23.99 11.78 20.36
C ASP A 154 23.01 10.95 21.21
N LEU A 155 22.68 9.74 20.77
CA LEU A 155 21.80 8.82 21.50
C LEU A 155 22.39 8.35 22.83
N LEU A 156 23.71 8.22 22.94
CA LEU A 156 24.39 7.84 24.19
C LEU A 156 24.40 8.98 25.22
N GLY A 157 24.41 10.23 24.77
CA GLY A 157 24.31 11.42 25.63
C GLY A 157 22.88 11.86 25.94
N ALA A 158 21.89 11.29 25.27
CA ALA A 158 20.48 11.68 25.32
C ALA A 158 19.74 11.13 26.54
N THR A 159 19.07 12.00 27.31
CA THR A 159 17.94 11.60 28.18
C THR A 159 16.72 11.22 27.34
N ARG A 160 15.82 10.38 27.87
CA ARG A 160 14.66 9.79 27.15
C ARG A 160 13.79 10.80 26.38
N ASP A 161 13.73 12.06 26.79
CA ASP A 161 12.98 13.13 26.12
C ASP A 161 13.71 13.77 24.91
N SER A 162 15.03 13.62 24.76
CA SER A 162 15.78 14.19 23.62
C SER A 162 15.80 13.29 22.39
N LEU A 163 15.46 12.00 22.54
CA LEU A 163 15.43 11.01 21.44
C LEU A 163 14.57 11.46 20.26
N GLN A 164 13.46 12.14 20.53
CA GLN A 164 12.52 12.61 19.51
C GLN A 164 13.12 13.72 18.65
N HIS A 165 13.93 14.61 19.24
CA HIS A 165 14.65 15.66 18.51
C HIS A 165 15.79 15.09 17.64
N HIS A 166 16.46 14.02 18.09
CA HIS A 166 17.53 13.39 17.31
C HIS A 166 17.00 12.64 16.07
N THR A 167 15.80 12.06 16.15
CA THR A 167 15.16 11.44 14.97
C THR A 167 14.75 12.44 13.89
N GLU A 168 14.37 13.66 14.29
CA GLU A 168 13.99 14.73 13.34
C GLU A 168 15.21 15.33 12.61
N ALA A 169 16.38 15.30 13.22
CA ALA A 169 17.63 15.75 12.60
C ALA A 169 18.18 14.73 11.57
N PHE A 170 17.95 13.43 11.79
CA PHE A 170 18.44 12.36 10.91
C PHE A 170 17.56 12.15 9.66
N VAL A 171 16.28 12.53 9.71
CA VAL A 171 15.37 12.50 8.54
C VAL A 171 15.46 13.85 7.80
N PRO A 172 16.16 13.95 6.65
CA PRO A 172 16.47 15.24 6.02
C PRO A 172 15.26 15.96 5.41
N ILE A 173 14.06 15.36 5.50
CA ILE A 173 12.83 15.86 4.86
C ILE A 173 12.38 17.20 5.47
N SER A 174 12.77 17.50 6.72
CA SER A 174 12.35 18.72 7.42
C SER A 174 13.19 19.96 7.08
N ARG A 175 14.31 19.84 6.35
CA ARG A 175 15.26 20.94 6.11
C ARG A 175 15.50 21.28 4.62
N MET A 176 14.71 20.75 3.69
CA MET A 176 14.76 21.22 2.30
C MET A 176 14.06 22.58 2.20
N PRO A 177 14.76 23.67 1.79
CA PRO A 177 14.08 24.89 1.42
C PRO A 177 13.27 24.60 0.15
N LEU A 178 11.97 24.87 0.20
CA LEU A 178 11.12 24.96 -0.99
C LEU A 178 11.54 26.14 -1.85
#